data_AF-A0A0C4WLW4-F1
#
_entry.id   AF-A0A0C4WLW4-F1
#
_cell.length_a   1.000
_cell.length_b   1.000
_cell.length_c   1.000
_cell.angle_alpha   90.00
_cell.angle_beta   90.00
_cell.angle_gamma   90.00
#
_symmetry.space_group_name_H-M   'P 1'
#
loop_
_entity.id
_entity.type
_entity.pdbx_description
1 polymer ?
#
loop_
_entity_poly.entity_id
_entity_poly.type
_entity_poly.pdbx_seq_one_letter_code
_entity_poly.pdbx_strand_id
1 'polypeptide(L)'
;MQPQLKPMRGLDLKQDELFSYTTLEQRIPSDHPLRPLRKLVDTVLASMDQDFDGLYSTRGRASIAPERLLRASLLQVIYTVRSERQLVEQIDFNLLFRWFVGLSMDEPVWDHSTFSQNRDRLFNQEVARLFFQRIKSLEQWPGYASDEHFSVDGTLIDAWASHKSFVRKDGGEPPKDGTRNPYADFKGEKRSNATHRSKTDPEARLARKNKGDASRLAHMAHTMIEHRSGLIVDVECTEFNGHAEVEAALAMLERTAKPGSTVGADKNYDQQAFVQGARKLKVTPHVAQKAKSSAIDGRTTRHEGYTTSLKIRKRIEEGFGWLKTVGGLRKTKLIGRAKLSAQLPLGFSVYNLIRLGSLSGWWRGSHV
;
A
#
# COMPACT_ATOMS: atom_id res chain seq x y z
N MET A 1 -2.50 6.05 -63.67
CA MET A 1 -1.86 5.30 -62.57
C MET A 1 -2.96 4.52 -61.86
N GLN A 2 -2.94 3.19 -61.95
CA GLN A 2 -3.87 2.35 -61.19
C GLN A 2 -3.45 2.34 -59.70
N PRO A 3 -4.41 2.44 -58.75
CA PRO A 3 -4.10 2.30 -57.33
C PRO A 3 -3.66 0.86 -57.06
N GLN A 4 -2.45 0.70 -56.52
CA GLN A 4 -1.93 -0.58 -56.06
C GLN A 4 -2.85 -1.10 -54.95
N LEU A 5 -3.68 -2.11 -55.27
CA LEU A 5 -4.43 -2.89 -54.31
C LEU A 5 -3.44 -3.59 -53.37
N LYS A 6 -3.22 -3.05 -52.17
CA LYS A 6 -2.53 -3.78 -51.11
C LYS A 6 -3.40 -4.97 -50.72
N PRO A 7 -2.90 -6.22 -50.78
CA PRO A 7 -3.66 -7.37 -50.30
C PRO A 7 -4.00 -7.19 -48.82
N MET A 8 -5.24 -7.47 -48.42
CA MET A 8 -5.71 -7.32 -47.03
C MET A 8 -4.96 -8.21 -46.04
N ARG A 9 -4.41 -9.33 -46.51
CA ARG A 9 -3.56 -10.22 -45.71
C ARG A 9 -2.11 -9.76 -45.82
N GLY A 10 -1.56 -9.24 -44.73
CA GLY A 10 -0.13 -8.99 -44.61
C GLY A 10 0.69 -10.27 -44.75
N LEU A 11 1.90 -10.16 -45.28
CA LEU A 11 2.86 -11.26 -45.34
C LEU A 11 3.50 -11.45 -43.95
N ASP A 12 3.55 -12.69 -43.44
CA ASP A 12 4.28 -13.06 -42.22
C ASP A 12 5.76 -13.25 -42.53
N LEU A 13 6.44 -12.14 -42.87
CA LEU A 13 7.88 -12.12 -43.14
C LEU A 13 8.62 -12.06 -41.79
N LYS A 14 9.31 -13.14 -41.44
CA LYS A 14 10.19 -13.21 -40.28
C LYS A 14 11.63 -12.99 -40.75
N GLN A 15 12.06 -11.73 -40.77
CA GLN A 15 13.44 -11.36 -41.01
C GLN A 15 13.94 -10.68 -39.74
N ASP A 16 14.94 -11.28 -39.09
CA ASP A 16 15.56 -10.68 -37.91
C ASP A 16 16.37 -9.45 -38.35
N GLU A 17 15.92 -8.26 -38.00
CA GLU A 17 16.69 -7.03 -38.22
C GLU A 17 17.94 -7.06 -37.31
N LEU A 18 19.13 -6.87 -37.91
CA LEU A 18 20.39 -6.78 -37.15
C LEU A 18 20.47 -5.55 -36.23
N PHE A 19 19.70 -4.49 -36.52
CA PHE A 19 19.68 -3.23 -35.76
C PHE A 19 18.26 -2.66 -35.68
N SER A 20 17.82 -2.28 -34.48
CA SER A 20 16.58 -1.52 -34.26
C SER A 20 16.89 -0.03 -34.14
N TYR A 21 16.27 0.79 -34.98
CA TYR A 21 16.39 2.25 -34.93
C TYR A 21 15.28 2.93 -34.10
N THR A 22 14.39 2.15 -33.49
CA THR A 22 13.28 2.67 -32.68
C THR A 22 13.69 2.74 -31.21
N THR A 23 13.66 3.94 -30.64
CA THR A 23 13.93 4.14 -29.21
C THR A 23 12.77 3.62 -28.34
N LEU A 24 13.04 3.30 -27.06
CA LEU A 24 11.98 2.98 -26.10
C LEU A 24 10.93 4.09 -26.00
N GLU A 25 11.38 5.35 -26.04
CA GLU A 25 10.51 6.53 -26.00
C GLU A 25 9.52 6.57 -27.18
N GLN A 26 9.95 6.19 -28.39
CA GLN A 26 9.06 6.08 -29.56
C GLN A 26 8.18 4.83 -29.52
N ARG A 27 8.65 3.76 -28.87
CA ARG A 27 7.93 2.48 -28.80
C ARG A 27 6.71 2.55 -27.91
N ILE A 28 6.77 3.32 -26.81
CA ILE A 28 5.64 3.44 -25.88
C ILE A 28 4.62 4.44 -26.44
N PRO A 29 3.32 4.08 -26.58
CA PRO A 29 2.31 4.99 -27.08
C PRO A 29 2.26 6.31 -26.30
N SER A 30 2.09 7.43 -26.99
CA SER A 30 2.11 8.77 -26.38
C SER A 30 0.98 9.01 -25.36
N ASP A 31 -0.11 8.27 -25.50
CA ASP A 31 -1.30 8.28 -24.64
C ASP A 31 -1.23 7.22 -23.51
N HIS A 32 -0.12 6.47 -23.42
CA HIS A 32 0.03 5.45 -22.39
C HIS A 32 0.05 6.10 -20.98
N PRO A 33 -0.76 5.63 -20.02
CA PRO A 33 -0.97 6.28 -18.73
C PRO A 33 0.25 6.24 -17.79
N LEU A 34 1.19 5.31 -18.01
CA LEU A 34 2.47 5.35 -17.32
C LEU A 34 3.32 6.58 -17.69
N ARG A 35 3.01 7.31 -18.77
CA ARG A 35 3.71 8.56 -19.14
C ARG A 35 3.48 9.70 -18.15
N PRO A 36 2.24 10.19 -17.94
CA PRO A 36 1.99 11.18 -16.91
C PRO A 36 2.37 10.65 -15.52
N LEU A 37 2.15 9.37 -15.23
CA LEU A 37 2.57 8.77 -13.95
C LEU A 37 4.09 8.88 -13.75
N ARG A 38 4.88 8.52 -14.75
CA ARG A 38 6.35 8.60 -14.68
C ARG A 38 6.81 10.03 -14.41
N LYS A 39 6.20 11.04 -15.04
CA LYS A 39 6.53 12.45 -14.77
C LYS A 39 6.29 12.83 -13.30
N LEU A 40 5.17 12.41 -12.72
CA LEU A 40 4.87 12.64 -11.31
C LEU A 40 5.87 11.94 -10.40
N VAL A 41 6.17 10.67 -10.70
CA VAL A 41 7.16 9.89 -9.95
C VAL A 41 8.55 10.53 -10.04
N ASP A 42 8.99 10.94 -11.23
CA ASP A 42 10.28 11.59 -11.44
C ASP A 42 10.37 12.92 -10.68
N THR A 43 9.28 13.70 -10.64
CA THR A 43 9.20 14.93 -9.84
C THR A 43 9.36 14.64 -8.34
N VAL A 44 8.69 13.60 -7.84
CA VAL A 44 8.81 13.19 -6.44
C VAL A 44 10.22 12.70 -6.14
N LEU A 45 10.80 11.88 -7.01
CA LEU A 45 12.15 11.33 -6.83
C LEU A 45 13.21 12.43 -6.82
N ALA A 46 13.14 13.38 -7.76
CA ALA A 46 14.05 14.53 -7.79
C ALA A 46 13.98 15.38 -6.50
N SER A 47 12.82 15.44 -5.85
CA SER A 47 12.67 16.13 -4.56
C SER A 47 13.30 15.38 -3.37
N MET A 48 13.79 14.16 -3.59
CA MET A 48 14.38 13.27 -2.59
C MET A 48 15.88 13.02 -2.83
N ASP A 49 16.51 13.65 -3.81
CA ASP A 49 17.92 13.39 -4.17
C ASP A 49 18.86 13.49 -2.94
N GLN A 50 18.72 14.55 -2.14
CA GLN A 50 19.51 14.73 -0.91
C GLN A 50 19.23 13.65 0.15
N ASP A 51 17.98 13.18 0.21
CA ASP A 51 17.57 12.11 1.12
C ASP A 51 18.19 10.77 0.69
N PHE A 52 18.41 10.56 -0.61
CA PHE A 52 19.07 9.37 -1.16
C PHE A 52 20.59 9.37 -1.00
N ASP A 53 21.25 10.52 -1.11
CA ASP A 53 22.70 10.64 -0.94
C ASP A 53 23.17 10.09 0.41
N GLY A 54 22.37 10.26 1.47
CA GLY A 54 22.67 9.73 2.80
C GLY A 54 22.56 8.21 2.92
N LEU A 55 21.93 7.52 1.97
CA LEU A 55 21.66 6.08 2.03
C LEU A 55 22.72 5.23 1.33
N TYR A 56 23.52 5.85 0.44
CA TYR A 56 24.55 5.17 -0.34
C TYR A 56 25.96 5.61 0.08
N SER A 57 26.89 4.66 0.02
CA SER A 57 28.31 4.98 0.23
C SER A 57 28.85 5.75 -0.98
N THR A 58 29.65 6.77 -0.74
CA THR A 58 30.39 7.51 -1.78
C THR A 58 31.48 6.68 -2.46
N ARG A 59 31.80 5.50 -1.94
CA ARG A 59 32.81 4.56 -2.47
C ARG A 59 32.26 3.15 -2.58
N GLY A 60 32.61 2.44 -3.66
CA GLY A 60 32.28 1.02 -3.86
C GLY A 60 31.83 0.70 -5.28
N ARG A 61 31.42 -0.55 -5.52
CA ARG A 61 30.78 -0.96 -6.78
C ARG A 61 29.45 -0.21 -6.94
N ALA A 62 29.17 0.27 -8.15
CA ALA A 62 27.90 0.89 -8.47
C ALA A 62 26.74 -0.04 -8.10
N SER A 63 25.88 0.43 -7.19
CA SER A 63 24.64 -0.26 -6.83
C SER A 63 23.49 0.20 -7.73
N ILE A 64 22.32 -0.42 -7.58
CA ILE A 64 21.12 0.01 -8.27
C ILE A 64 20.72 1.39 -7.74
N ALA A 65 20.55 2.35 -8.67
CA ALA A 65 20.11 3.70 -8.36
C ALA A 65 18.74 3.68 -7.63
N PRO A 66 18.58 4.46 -6.54
CA PRO A 66 17.36 4.46 -5.75
C PRO A 66 16.10 4.81 -6.55
N GLU A 67 16.22 5.67 -7.55
CA GLU A 67 15.14 6.04 -8.47
C GLU A 67 14.68 4.83 -9.27
N ARG A 68 15.62 4.01 -9.77
CA ARG A 68 15.31 2.79 -10.53
C ARG A 68 14.67 1.74 -9.65
N LEU A 69 15.14 1.59 -8.40
CA LEU A 69 14.52 0.72 -7.40
C LEU A 69 13.09 1.16 -7.10
N LEU A 70 12.87 2.45 -6.85
CA LEU A 70 11.55 3.00 -6.57
C LEU A 70 10.60 2.80 -7.74
N ARG A 71 11.00 3.17 -8.96
CA ARG A 71 10.17 2.95 -10.17
C ARG A 71 9.82 1.47 -10.36
N ALA A 72 10.78 0.56 -10.18
CA ALA A 72 10.51 -0.88 -10.26
C ALA A 72 9.53 -1.35 -9.15
N SER A 73 9.70 -0.87 -7.92
CA SER A 73 8.78 -1.16 -6.81
C SER A 73 7.36 -0.63 -7.06
N LEU A 74 7.21 0.53 -7.71
CA LEU A 74 5.89 1.04 -8.13
C LEU A 74 5.26 0.12 -9.18
N LEU A 75 6.01 -0.33 -10.19
CA LEU A 75 5.50 -1.30 -11.17
C LEU A 75 5.03 -2.59 -10.50
N GLN A 76 5.75 -3.05 -9.47
CA GLN A 76 5.37 -4.23 -8.72
C GLN A 76 3.97 -4.10 -8.10
N VAL A 77 3.64 -2.93 -7.58
CA VAL A 77 2.32 -2.65 -6.99
C VAL A 77 1.28 -2.43 -8.09
N ILE A 78 1.58 -1.61 -9.10
CA ILE A 78 0.67 -1.27 -10.20
C ILE A 78 0.17 -2.55 -10.88
N TYR A 79 1.09 -3.42 -11.30
CA TYR A 79 0.78 -4.66 -12.01
C TYR A 79 0.59 -5.87 -11.08
N THR A 80 0.51 -5.66 -9.76
CA THR A 80 0.30 -6.72 -8.76
C THR A 80 1.31 -7.89 -8.90
N VAL A 81 2.55 -7.59 -9.28
CA VAL A 81 3.60 -8.60 -9.47
C VAL A 81 4.03 -9.15 -8.11
N ARG A 82 3.67 -10.40 -7.82
CA ARG A 82 3.83 -10.99 -6.48
C ARG A 82 5.27 -11.36 -6.12
N SER A 83 6.17 -11.39 -7.09
CA SER A 83 7.55 -11.86 -6.93
C SER A 83 8.55 -10.84 -7.47
N GLU A 84 9.63 -10.59 -6.72
CA GLU A 84 10.70 -9.72 -7.21
C GLU A 84 11.50 -10.38 -8.34
N ARG A 85 11.62 -11.72 -8.32
CA ARG A 85 12.17 -12.47 -9.45
C ARG A 85 11.33 -12.26 -10.71
N GLN A 86 10.02 -12.37 -10.60
CA GLN A 86 9.11 -12.13 -11.72
C GLN A 86 9.16 -10.67 -12.17
N LEU A 87 9.31 -9.71 -11.25
CA LEU A 87 9.46 -8.29 -11.59
C LEU A 87 10.74 -8.07 -12.40
N VAL A 88 11.87 -8.59 -11.93
CA VAL A 88 13.16 -8.50 -12.65
C VAL A 88 13.07 -9.16 -14.02
N GLU A 89 12.46 -10.33 -14.11
CA GLU A 89 12.23 -11.04 -15.37
C GLU A 89 11.35 -10.22 -16.34
N GLN A 90 10.26 -9.62 -15.83
CA GLN A 90 9.42 -8.72 -16.62
C GLN A 90 10.20 -7.48 -17.08
N ILE A 91 11.02 -6.88 -16.21
CA ILE A 91 11.88 -5.76 -16.61
C ILE A 91 12.87 -6.20 -17.69
N ASP A 92 13.32 -7.46 -17.71
CA ASP A 92 14.26 -7.93 -18.72
C ASP A 92 13.69 -7.83 -20.14
N PHE A 93 12.47 -8.37 -20.36
CA PHE A 93 11.87 -8.48 -21.70
C PHE A 93 10.78 -7.44 -22.01
N ASN A 94 10.19 -6.78 -21.02
CA ASN A 94 9.06 -5.87 -21.22
C ASN A 94 9.57 -4.43 -21.45
N LEU A 95 9.56 -3.99 -22.71
CA LEU A 95 10.04 -2.67 -23.11
C LEU A 95 9.35 -1.51 -22.36
N LEU A 96 8.08 -1.65 -21.98
CA LEU A 96 7.36 -0.66 -21.18
C LEU A 96 7.92 -0.57 -19.74
N PHE A 97 8.27 -1.71 -19.15
CA PHE A 97 8.83 -1.76 -17.80
C PHE A 97 10.24 -1.19 -17.81
N ARG A 98 11.07 -1.55 -18.80
CA ARG A 98 12.41 -0.95 -19.00
C ARG A 98 12.32 0.55 -19.14
N TRP A 99 11.44 1.01 -20.02
CA TRP A 99 11.19 2.43 -20.23
C TRP A 99 10.80 3.13 -18.93
N PHE A 100 9.80 2.61 -18.21
CA PHE A 100 9.33 3.22 -16.96
C PHE A 100 10.42 3.26 -15.90
N VAL A 101 11.19 2.19 -15.74
CA VAL A 101 12.29 2.09 -14.76
C VAL A 101 13.45 3.03 -15.12
N GLY A 102 13.67 3.29 -16.40
CA GLY A 102 14.80 4.09 -16.91
C GLY A 102 16.03 3.24 -17.29
N LEU A 103 15.81 2.01 -17.76
CA LEU A 103 16.82 1.18 -18.42
C LEU A 103 16.77 1.41 -19.93
N SER A 104 17.93 1.37 -20.60
CA SER A 104 17.98 1.34 -22.07
C SER A 104 17.50 -0.02 -22.61
N MET A 105 17.46 -0.23 -23.93
CA MET A 105 17.05 -1.52 -24.50
C MET A 105 18.04 -2.64 -24.16
N ASP A 106 19.35 -2.36 -24.29
CA ASP A 106 20.42 -3.37 -24.19
C ASP A 106 21.11 -3.43 -22.80
N GLU A 107 20.77 -2.52 -21.89
CA GLU A 107 21.35 -2.50 -20.55
C GLU A 107 21.01 -3.80 -19.79
N PRO A 108 21.95 -4.53 -19.18
CA PRO A 108 21.62 -5.75 -18.45
C PRO A 108 20.70 -5.43 -17.26
N VAL A 109 19.64 -6.22 -17.08
CA VAL A 109 18.83 -6.14 -15.86
C VAL A 109 19.61 -6.65 -14.65
N TRP A 110 19.26 -6.18 -13.46
CA TRP A 110 19.91 -6.60 -12.22
C TRP A 110 19.53 -8.03 -11.84
N ASP A 111 20.41 -8.71 -11.10
CA ASP A 111 20.02 -9.95 -10.45
C ASP A 111 18.91 -9.72 -9.40
N HIS A 112 17.94 -10.63 -9.35
CA HIS A 112 16.77 -10.49 -8.49
C HIS A 112 17.15 -10.45 -6.99
N SER A 113 18.20 -11.15 -6.57
CA SER A 113 18.62 -11.17 -5.17
C SER A 113 19.30 -9.86 -4.78
N THR A 114 20.06 -9.28 -5.71
CA THR A 114 20.64 -7.94 -5.56
C THR A 114 19.54 -6.87 -5.47
N PHE A 115 18.50 -6.97 -6.29
CA PHE A 115 17.31 -6.11 -6.20
C PHE A 115 16.65 -6.24 -4.83
N SER A 116 16.36 -7.45 -4.35
CA SER A 116 15.74 -7.70 -3.05
C SER A 116 16.51 -7.08 -1.88
N GLN A 117 17.83 -7.25 -1.86
CA GLN A 117 18.71 -6.73 -0.81
C GLN A 117 18.76 -5.21 -0.81
N ASN A 118 18.93 -4.59 -1.98
CA ASN A 118 18.93 -3.14 -2.09
C ASN A 118 17.57 -2.54 -1.73
N ARG A 119 16.47 -3.16 -2.16
CA ARG A 119 15.13 -2.73 -1.77
C ARG A 119 14.92 -2.86 -0.26
N ASP A 120 15.34 -3.96 0.38
CA ASP A 120 15.20 -4.10 1.85
C ASP A 120 16.01 -3.03 2.61
N ARG A 121 17.17 -2.62 2.08
CA ARG A 121 17.99 -1.56 2.66
C ARG A 121 17.41 -0.17 2.44
N LEU A 122 16.94 0.12 1.22
CA LEU A 122 16.46 1.44 0.80
C LEU A 122 15.03 1.70 1.29
N PHE A 123 14.12 0.75 1.09
CA PHE A 123 12.71 0.87 1.48
C PHE A 123 12.49 0.46 2.93
N ASN A 124 13.18 1.15 3.82
CA ASN A 124 12.78 1.15 5.22
C ASN A 124 11.52 2.03 5.39
N GLN A 125 10.96 2.01 6.60
CA GLN A 125 9.76 2.76 6.94
C GLN A 125 9.90 4.28 6.73
N GLU A 126 11.09 4.83 6.95
CA GLU A 126 11.36 6.27 6.84
C GLU A 126 11.29 6.72 5.38
N VAL A 127 12.04 6.08 4.48
CA VAL A 127 12.06 6.41 3.05
C VAL A 127 10.67 6.21 2.42
N ALA A 128 9.97 5.14 2.78
CA ALA A 128 8.62 4.90 2.28
C ALA A 128 7.62 5.97 2.76
N ARG A 129 7.71 6.40 4.03
CA ARG A 129 6.89 7.51 4.54
C ARG A 129 7.27 8.82 3.89
N LEU A 130 8.55 9.09 3.69
CA LEU A 130 9.03 10.29 3.02
C LEU A 130 8.48 10.36 1.59
N PHE A 131 8.61 9.29 0.80
CA PHE A 131 8.03 9.22 -0.55
C PHE A 131 6.52 9.48 -0.54
N PHE A 132 5.80 8.86 0.40
CA PHE A 132 4.36 9.10 0.59
C PHE A 132 4.04 10.58 0.92
N GLN A 133 4.84 11.24 1.76
CA GLN A 133 4.66 12.66 2.05
C GLN A 133 5.01 13.55 0.86
N ARG A 134 6.07 13.24 0.09
CA ARG A 134 6.46 14.01 -1.10
C ARG A 134 5.39 13.98 -2.20
N ILE A 135 4.62 12.89 -2.32
CA ILE A 135 3.44 12.85 -3.21
C ILE A 135 2.39 13.89 -2.82
N LYS A 136 2.22 14.15 -1.53
CA LYS A 136 1.28 15.17 -1.04
C LYS A 136 1.76 16.60 -1.33
N SER A 137 3.03 16.76 -1.70
CA SER A 137 3.62 18.04 -2.13
C SER A 137 3.59 18.25 -3.65
N LEU A 138 3.02 17.31 -4.42
CA LEU A 138 2.80 17.52 -5.85
C LEU A 138 1.90 18.74 -6.08
N GLU A 139 2.22 19.52 -7.12
CA GLU A 139 1.52 20.77 -7.44
C GLU A 139 0.00 20.60 -7.55
N GLN A 140 -0.47 19.49 -8.14
CA GLN A 140 -1.89 19.24 -8.29
C GLN A 140 -2.61 18.83 -6.99
N TRP A 141 -1.90 18.48 -5.92
CA TRP A 141 -2.49 17.94 -4.69
C TRP A 141 -3.53 18.88 -4.05
N PRO A 142 -3.28 20.19 -3.86
CA PRO A 142 -4.27 21.12 -3.28
C PRO A 142 -5.54 21.27 -4.13
N GLY A 143 -5.47 20.97 -5.44
CA GLY A 143 -6.63 20.97 -6.32
C GLY A 143 -7.63 19.84 -6.01
N TYR A 144 -7.15 18.74 -5.41
CA TYR A 144 -7.94 17.53 -5.18
C TYR A 144 -8.16 17.19 -3.70
N ALA A 145 -7.23 17.53 -2.80
CA ALA A 145 -7.35 17.26 -1.38
C ALA A 145 -8.02 18.41 -0.61
N SER A 146 -8.54 18.11 0.58
CA SER A 146 -8.93 19.10 1.60
C SER A 146 -8.40 18.66 2.95
N ASP A 147 -8.02 19.64 3.78
CA ASP A 147 -7.54 19.42 5.14
C ASP A 147 -8.66 19.53 6.21
N GLU A 148 -9.93 19.59 5.79
CA GLU A 148 -11.05 19.90 6.69
C GLU A 148 -11.76 18.65 7.22
N HIS A 149 -11.95 17.65 6.38
CA HIS A 149 -12.80 16.50 6.66
C HIS A 149 -12.09 15.19 6.30
N PHE A 150 -11.86 14.36 7.32
CA PHE A 150 -11.14 13.10 7.20
C PHE A 150 -11.99 11.91 7.63
N SER A 151 -11.56 10.71 7.27
CA SER A 151 -12.04 9.47 7.86
C SER A 151 -10.92 8.54 8.24
N VAL A 152 -11.09 7.83 9.35
CA VAL A 152 -10.12 6.88 9.86
C VAL A 152 -10.75 5.53 10.07
N ASP A 153 -10.01 4.48 9.71
CA ASP A 153 -10.43 3.10 9.95
C ASP A 153 -9.22 2.15 9.95
N GLY A 154 -9.43 0.94 10.48
CA GLY A 154 -8.46 -0.13 10.58
C GLY A 154 -8.83 -1.33 9.71
N THR A 155 -7.83 -2.09 9.26
CA THR A 155 -8.05 -3.33 8.53
C THR A 155 -6.99 -4.37 8.84
N LEU A 156 -7.42 -5.64 8.88
CA LEU A 156 -6.51 -6.77 9.05
C LEU A 156 -5.81 -7.11 7.72
N ILE A 157 -4.50 -7.33 7.81
CA ILE A 157 -3.64 -7.88 6.77
C ILE A 157 -3.22 -9.28 7.18
N ASP A 158 -3.65 -10.29 6.42
CA ASP A 158 -3.33 -11.68 6.76
C ASP A 158 -1.84 -11.93 6.57
N ALA A 159 -1.19 -12.50 7.58
CA ALA A 159 0.18 -12.97 7.44
C ALA A 159 0.22 -14.25 6.58
N TRP A 160 1.30 -14.46 5.83
CA TRP A 160 1.57 -15.74 5.17
C TRP A 160 2.09 -16.79 6.17
N ALA A 161 1.35 -16.96 7.27
CA ALA A 161 1.67 -17.89 8.33
C ALA A 161 0.51 -18.89 8.51
N SER A 162 0.84 -20.18 8.60
CA SER A 162 -0.13 -21.23 8.85
C SER A 162 -0.55 -21.25 10.33
N HIS A 163 -1.77 -21.67 10.63
CA HIS A 163 -2.16 -22.01 12.00
C HIS A 163 -1.24 -23.07 12.62
N LYS A 164 -0.64 -23.97 11.85
CA LYS A 164 0.34 -24.94 12.36
C LYS A 164 1.62 -24.28 12.90
N SER A 165 1.96 -23.09 12.40
CA SER A 165 3.11 -22.33 12.89
C SER A 165 2.86 -21.66 14.25
N PHE A 166 1.60 -21.48 14.65
CA PHE A 166 1.20 -20.76 15.86
C PHE A 166 1.26 -21.67 17.09
N VAL A 167 2.46 -21.90 17.59
CA VAL A 167 2.73 -22.86 18.66
C VAL A 167 2.81 -22.19 20.02
N ARG A 168 2.74 -22.99 21.09
CA ARG A 168 2.94 -22.54 22.47
C ARG A 168 4.31 -21.89 22.65
N LYS A 169 4.36 -20.80 23.45
CA LYS A 169 5.59 -20.06 23.74
C LYS A 169 6.53 -20.79 24.71
N ASP A 170 5.96 -21.57 25.62
CA ASP A 170 6.63 -22.31 26.69
C ASP A 170 7.14 -23.70 26.24
N GLY A 171 7.10 -23.97 24.94
CA GLY A 171 7.46 -25.27 24.39
C GLY A 171 6.23 -26.13 24.09
N GLY A 172 6.39 -27.00 23.11
CA GLY A 172 5.33 -27.82 22.54
C GLY A 172 5.72 -28.22 21.13
N GLU A 173 5.84 -29.52 20.88
CA GLU A 173 6.13 -30.00 19.55
C GLU A 173 4.88 -29.84 18.67
N PRO A 174 5.01 -29.33 17.43
CA PRO A 174 3.92 -29.43 16.47
C PRO A 174 3.58 -30.91 16.25
N PRO A 175 2.34 -31.26 15.86
CA PRO A 175 1.98 -32.65 15.56
C PRO A 175 2.98 -33.25 14.57
N LYS A 176 3.56 -34.40 14.91
CA LYS A 176 4.48 -35.15 14.05
C LYS A 176 3.76 -36.41 13.58
N ASP A 177 3.48 -36.52 12.29
CA ASP A 177 3.02 -37.77 11.66
C ASP A 177 4.07 -38.35 10.69
N GLY A 178 5.31 -37.84 10.73
CA GLY A 178 6.40 -38.25 9.85
C GLY A 178 6.34 -37.66 8.43
N THR A 179 5.29 -36.92 8.07
CA THR A 179 5.19 -36.26 6.76
C THR A 179 5.75 -34.83 6.77
N ARG A 180 6.04 -34.29 5.58
CA ARG A 180 6.49 -32.89 5.42
C ARG A 180 5.43 -31.87 5.85
N ASN A 181 4.14 -32.25 5.90
CA ASN A 181 3.04 -31.35 6.27
C ASN A 181 2.01 -32.08 7.17
N PRO A 182 2.38 -32.39 8.42
CA PRO A 182 1.62 -33.27 9.30
C PRO A 182 0.22 -32.76 9.56
N TYR A 183 -0.80 -33.63 9.52
CA TYR A 183 -2.16 -33.23 9.84
C TYR A 183 -2.24 -32.77 11.31
N ALA A 184 -2.96 -31.68 11.55
CA ALA A 184 -3.11 -31.10 12.87
C ALA A 184 -4.55 -30.65 13.06
N ASP A 185 -5.27 -31.32 13.97
CA ASP A 185 -6.58 -30.88 14.43
C ASP A 185 -6.40 -30.05 15.70
N PHE A 186 -6.97 -28.84 15.71
CA PHE A 186 -6.91 -27.92 16.85
C PHE A 186 -8.29 -27.70 17.47
N LYS A 187 -9.29 -28.53 17.11
CA LYS A 187 -10.66 -28.41 17.60
C LYS A 187 -10.70 -28.65 19.12
N GLY A 188 -11.28 -27.70 19.85
CA GLY A 188 -11.36 -27.74 21.32
C GLY A 188 -10.15 -27.13 22.04
N GLU A 189 -9.06 -26.83 21.34
CA GLU A 189 -7.89 -26.20 21.96
C GLU A 189 -8.06 -24.68 22.11
N LYS A 190 -7.79 -24.17 23.32
CA LYS A 190 -7.79 -22.72 23.57
C LYS A 190 -6.45 -22.11 23.17
N ARG A 191 -6.43 -21.42 22.04
CA ARG A 191 -5.24 -20.76 21.48
C ARG A 191 -5.40 -19.25 21.56
N SER A 192 -4.36 -18.56 22.02
CA SER A 192 -4.40 -17.10 22.26
C SER A 192 -3.04 -16.45 22.03
N ASN A 193 -3.02 -15.14 21.79
CA ASN A 193 -1.78 -14.37 21.65
C ASN A 193 -0.93 -14.33 22.93
N ALA A 194 -1.53 -14.58 24.10
CA ALA A 194 -0.81 -14.68 25.36
C ALA A 194 0.04 -15.97 25.39
N THR A 195 -0.56 -17.11 25.06
CA THR A 195 0.06 -18.43 25.21
C THR A 195 0.80 -18.94 23.96
N HIS A 196 0.47 -18.42 22.78
CA HIS A 196 1.00 -18.91 21.51
C HIS A 196 1.65 -17.79 20.68
N ARG A 197 2.55 -18.17 19.77
CA ARG A 197 3.25 -17.29 18.83
C ARG A 197 3.55 -18.04 17.54
N SER A 198 3.50 -17.35 16.40
CA SER A 198 3.88 -17.99 15.14
C SER A 198 5.39 -18.13 15.04
N LYS A 199 5.85 -19.31 14.59
CA LYS A 199 7.25 -19.56 14.20
C LYS A 199 7.60 -18.95 12.85
N THR A 200 6.60 -18.72 11.98
CA THR A 200 6.80 -18.14 10.64
C THR A 200 6.86 -16.62 10.69
N ASP A 201 5.94 -15.99 11.42
CA ASP A 201 5.93 -14.54 11.67
C ASP A 201 5.63 -14.26 13.15
N PRO A 202 6.66 -14.15 14.01
CA PRO A 202 6.50 -13.97 15.45
C PRO A 202 5.69 -12.73 15.88
N GLU A 203 5.58 -11.73 15.01
CA GLU A 203 4.82 -10.51 15.27
C GLU A 203 3.36 -10.60 14.85
N ALA A 204 3.01 -11.51 13.94
CA ALA A 204 1.63 -11.74 13.55
C ALA A 204 0.79 -12.23 14.74
N ARG A 205 -0.41 -11.66 14.89
CA ARG A 205 -1.32 -11.94 16.00
C ARG A 205 -2.54 -12.71 15.51
N LEU A 206 -3.03 -13.63 16.32
CA LEU A 206 -4.32 -14.28 16.14
C LEU A 206 -5.42 -13.22 16.28
N ALA A 207 -6.12 -12.96 15.19
CA ALA A 207 -7.16 -11.95 15.09
C ALA A 207 -8.42 -12.52 14.42
N ARG A 208 -9.57 -11.89 14.69
CA ARG A 208 -10.87 -12.13 14.03
C ARG A 208 -11.47 -10.77 13.72
N LYS A 209 -12.13 -10.64 12.56
CA LYS A 209 -12.77 -9.37 12.19
C LYS A 209 -14.07 -9.20 12.97
N ASN A 210 -14.94 -10.21 12.97
CA ASN A 210 -16.18 -10.23 13.73
C ASN A 210 -16.32 -11.50 14.59
N LYS A 211 -17.29 -11.48 15.51
CA LYS A 211 -17.70 -12.67 16.25
C LYS A 211 -18.26 -13.71 15.27
N GLY A 212 -17.68 -14.91 15.28
CA GLY A 212 -18.05 -16.00 14.36
C GLY A 212 -17.12 -16.15 13.16
N ASP A 213 -16.31 -15.12 12.85
CA ASP A 213 -15.33 -15.24 11.77
C ASP A 213 -14.20 -16.20 12.14
N ALA A 214 -13.64 -16.85 11.11
CA ALA A 214 -12.44 -17.64 11.26
C ALA A 214 -11.28 -16.78 11.81
N SER A 215 -10.57 -17.31 12.81
CA SER A 215 -9.32 -16.70 13.26
C SER A 215 -8.23 -16.83 12.20
N ARG A 216 -7.42 -15.78 12.08
CA ARG A 216 -6.28 -15.69 11.18
C ARG A 216 -5.11 -15.06 11.91
N LEU A 217 -3.90 -15.36 11.47
CA LEU A 217 -2.71 -14.62 11.89
C LEU A 217 -2.63 -13.37 11.03
N ALA A 218 -2.60 -12.20 11.65
CA ALA A 218 -2.68 -10.93 10.94
C ALA A 218 -1.88 -9.83 11.64
N HIS A 219 -1.58 -8.81 10.86
CA HIS A 219 -1.18 -7.48 11.29
C HIS A 219 -2.34 -6.51 11.11
N MET A 220 -2.25 -5.32 11.69
CA MET A 220 -3.27 -4.30 11.53
C MET A 220 -2.70 -3.09 10.79
N ALA A 221 -3.38 -2.70 9.71
CA ALA A 221 -3.11 -1.49 8.96
C ALA A 221 -4.22 -0.48 9.23
N HIS A 222 -3.83 0.76 9.46
CA HIS A 222 -4.75 1.87 9.68
C HIS A 222 -4.54 2.88 8.58
N THR A 223 -5.61 3.57 8.22
CA THR A 223 -5.59 4.52 7.13
C THR A 223 -6.45 5.71 7.49
N MET A 224 -5.98 6.89 7.10
CA MET A 224 -6.76 8.11 7.13
C MET A 224 -6.93 8.63 5.70
N ILE A 225 -8.17 8.96 5.35
CA ILE A 225 -8.54 9.49 4.03
C ILE A 225 -9.10 10.90 4.17
N GLU A 226 -8.88 11.74 3.17
CA GLU A 226 -9.62 13.00 3.02
C GLU A 226 -10.94 12.78 2.26
N HIS A 227 -11.96 13.59 2.54
CA HIS A 227 -13.33 13.35 2.07
C HIS A 227 -13.60 13.77 0.63
N ARG A 228 -12.91 14.81 0.14
CA ARG A 228 -13.19 15.45 -1.15
C ARG A 228 -12.98 14.46 -2.29
N SER A 229 -11.83 13.82 -2.32
CA SER A 229 -11.40 12.97 -3.44
C SER A 229 -11.12 11.51 -3.05
N GLY A 230 -11.08 11.19 -1.75
CA GLY A 230 -10.75 9.86 -1.24
C GLY A 230 -9.26 9.54 -1.35
N LEU A 231 -8.40 10.57 -1.33
CA LEU A 231 -6.95 10.42 -1.23
C LEU A 231 -6.57 9.97 0.18
N ILE A 232 -5.53 9.14 0.26
CA ILE A 232 -4.97 8.68 1.53
C ILE A 232 -4.01 9.74 2.05
N VAL A 233 -4.19 10.19 3.28
CA VAL A 233 -3.42 11.29 3.86
C VAL A 233 -2.46 10.84 4.96
N ASP A 234 -2.74 9.70 5.60
CA ASP A 234 -1.87 9.08 6.61
C ASP A 234 -2.16 7.57 6.70
N VAL A 235 -1.15 6.79 7.13
CA VAL A 235 -1.20 5.35 7.27
C VAL A 235 -0.35 4.89 8.46
N GLU A 236 -0.78 3.83 9.13
CA GLU A 236 -0.03 3.25 10.24
C GLU A 236 -0.09 1.73 10.24
N CYS A 237 0.98 1.06 10.67
CA CYS A 237 0.96 -0.38 10.93
C CYS A 237 1.13 -0.62 12.43
N THR A 238 0.25 -1.41 13.02
CA THR A 238 0.37 -1.78 14.44
C THR A 238 0.22 -3.28 14.65
N GLU A 239 0.53 -3.72 15.87
CA GLU A 239 0.06 -5.04 16.30
C GLU A 239 -1.44 -5.02 16.55
N PHE A 240 -2.06 -6.20 16.53
CA PHE A 240 -3.44 -6.38 16.94
C PHE A 240 -3.50 -6.67 18.45
N ASN A 241 -3.91 -5.67 19.24
CA ASN A 241 -3.95 -5.75 20.71
C ASN A 241 -5.23 -5.16 21.34
N GLY A 242 -6.29 -4.95 20.56
CA GLY A 242 -7.60 -4.47 21.03
C GLY A 242 -7.73 -2.95 21.22
N HIS A 243 -6.63 -2.25 21.48
CA HIS A 243 -6.60 -0.78 21.62
C HIS A 243 -5.98 -0.05 20.41
N ALA A 244 -5.22 -0.79 19.61
CA ALA A 244 -4.40 -0.24 18.53
C ALA A 244 -5.18 0.56 17.46
N GLU A 245 -6.48 0.32 17.23
CA GLU A 245 -7.28 1.17 16.32
C GLU A 245 -7.41 2.61 16.85
N VAL A 246 -7.76 2.76 18.13
CA VAL A 246 -7.91 4.09 18.75
C VAL A 246 -6.56 4.79 18.84
N GLU A 247 -5.51 4.08 19.25
CA GLU A 247 -4.16 4.63 19.38
C GLU A 247 -3.60 5.08 18.03
N ALA A 248 -3.69 4.24 16.99
CA ALA A 248 -3.22 4.59 15.66
C ALA A 248 -4.04 5.73 15.04
N ALA A 249 -5.35 5.75 15.25
CA ALA A 249 -6.19 6.83 14.75
C ALA A 249 -5.83 8.18 15.37
N LEU A 250 -5.62 8.24 16.69
CA LEU A 250 -5.18 9.46 17.37
C LEU A 250 -3.79 9.89 16.92
N ALA A 251 -2.85 8.95 16.75
CA ALA A 251 -1.52 9.26 16.25
C ALA A 251 -1.54 9.81 14.81
N MET A 252 -2.37 9.26 13.91
CA MET A 252 -2.56 9.79 12.56
C MET A 252 -3.21 11.18 12.57
N LEU A 253 -4.19 11.42 13.45
CA LEU A 253 -4.81 12.73 13.61
C LEU A 253 -3.80 13.78 14.10
N GLU A 254 -2.97 13.45 15.08
CA GLU A 254 -1.95 14.35 15.61
C GLU A 254 -0.92 14.76 14.55
N ARG A 255 -0.53 13.83 13.67
CA ARG A 255 0.43 14.10 12.60
C ARG A 255 -0.13 14.92 11.44
N THR A 256 -1.42 14.75 11.12
CA THR A 256 -1.95 15.16 9.82
C THR A 256 -3.13 16.14 9.93
N ALA A 257 -4.00 16.02 10.94
CA ALA A 257 -5.19 16.86 11.04
C ALA A 257 -4.88 18.22 11.68
N LYS A 258 -5.54 19.28 11.20
CA LYS A 258 -5.43 20.62 11.77
C LYS A 258 -6.54 20.89 12.79
N PRO A 259 -6.32 21.76 13.79
CA PRO A 259 -7.41 22.25 14.64
C PRO A 259 -8.59 22.77 13.82
N GLY A 260 -9.80 22.37 14.19
CA GLY A 260 -11.04 22.72 13.45
C GLY A 260 -11.48 21.66 12.44
N SER A 261 -10.62 20.69 12.11
CA SER A 261 -10.98 19.56 11.22
C SER A 261 -12.05 18.65 11.85
N THR A 262 -12.62 17.77 11.04
CA THR A 262 -13.52 16.71 11.51
C THR A 262 -13.01 15.33 11.10
N VAL A 263 -13.27 14.30 11.91
CA VAL A 263 -12.91 12.91 11.60
C VAL A 263 -14.12 12.00 11.66
N GLY A 264 -14.48 11.39 10.53
CA GLY A 264 -15.50 10.36 10.43
C GLY A 264 -14.94 8.98 10.77
N ALA A 265 -15.59 8.24 11.66
CA ALA A 265 -15.18 6.87 12.00
C ALA A 265 -16.39 5.97 12.24
N ASP A 266 -16.15 4.65 12.25
CA ASP A 266 -17.20 3.67 12.48
C ASP A 266 -17.67 3.62 13.94
N LYS A 267 -18.61 2.71 14.25
CA LYS A 267 -19.19 2.61 15.60
C LYS A 267 -18.21 2.08 16.65
N ASN A 268 -17.17 1.35 16.24
CA ASN A 268 -16.19 0.82 17.17
C ASN A 268 -15.32 1.94 17.77
N TYR A 269 -15.19 3.07 17.08
CA TYR A 269 -14.54 4.28 17.60
C TYR A 269 -15.40 5.09 18.59
N ASP A 270 -16.66 4.71 18.85
CA ASP A 270 -17.50 5.37 19.85
C ASP A 270 -17.07 4.96 21.28
N GLN A 271 -15.90 5.42 21.66
CA GLN A 271 -15.22 5.16 22.92
C GLN A 271 -14.74 6.47 23.50
N GLN A 272 -14.81 6.61 24.83
CA GLN A 272 -14.40 7.85 25.50
C GLN A 272 -12.96 8.25 25.17
N ALA A 273 -12.03 7.28 25.11
CA ALA A 273 -10.63 7.53 24.78
C ALA A 273 -10.46 8.21 23.41
N PHE A 274 -11.12 7.69 22.37
CA PHE A 274 -11.05 8.27 21.03
C PHE A 274 -11.73 9.65 20.97
N VAL A 275 -12.95 9.75 21.49
CA VAL A 275 -13.74 11.00 21.42
C VAL A 275 -13.04 12.13 22.19
N GLN A 276 -12.53 11.86 23.38
CA GLN A 276 -11.79 12.85 24.16
C GLN A 276 -10.43 13.16 23.53
N GLY A 277 -9.71 12.16 23.01
CA GLY A 277 -8.45 12.34 22.30
C GLY A 277 -8.58 13.25 21.08
N ALA A 278 -9.55 12.98 20.20
CA ALA A 278 -9.82 13.81 19.03
C ALA A 278 -10.17 15.26 19.43
N ARG A 279 -10.99 15.44 20.48
CA ARG A 279 -11.35 16.77 20.99
C ARG A 279 -10.16 17.52 21.58
N LYS A 280 -9.21 16.84 22.25
CA LYS A 280 -7.97 17.44 22.74
C LYS A 280 -7.11 17.97 21.57
N LEU A 281 -7.09 17.24 20.45
CA LEU A 281 -6.47 17.67 19.19
C LEU A 281 -7.28 18.75 18.46
N LYS A 282 -8.40 19.22 19.03
CA LYS A 282 -9.34 20.17 18.42
C LYS A 282 -9.94 19.66 17.10
N VAL A 283 -10.06 18.34 16.96
CA VAL A 283 -10.74 17.67 15.85
C VAL A 283 -12.13 17.21 16.31
N THR A 284 -13.16 17.49 15.51
CA THR A 284 -14.54 17.09 15.82
C THR A 284 -14.79 15.64 15.40
N PRO A 285 -15.13 14.72 16.34
CA PRO A 285 -15.29 13.30 16.03
C PRO A 285 -16.68 12.98 15.47
N HIS A 286 -16.82 12.88 14.16
CA HIS A 286 -18.02 12.41 13.46
C HIS A 286 -18.13 10.87 13.49
N VAL A 287 -18.24 10.31 14.69
CA VAL A 287 -18.27 8.86 14.93
C VAL A 287 -19.71 8.35 14.94
N ALA A 288 -19.97 7.18 14.35
CA ALA A 288 -21.30 6.57 14.39
C ALA A 288 -21.68 6.16 15.82
N GLN A 289 -22.83 6.66 16.33
CA GLN A 289 -23.23 6.43 17.72
C GLN A 289 -23.59 4.96 18.01
N LYS A 290 -23.19 4.50 19.20
CA LYS A 290 -23.75 3.34 19.88
C LYS A 290 -25.16 3.66 20.37
N ALA A 291 -26.03 2.64 20.37
CA ALA A 291 -27.41 2.80 20.83
C ALA A 291 -27.52 3.06 22.34
N LYS A 292 -26.53 2.63 23.12
CA LYS A 292 -26.45 2.82 24.57
C LYS A 292 -25.06 3.30 24.94
N SER A 293 -24.98 4.23 25.89
CA SER A 293 -23.72 4.75 26.46
C SER A 293 -22.74 5.29 25.42
N SER A 294 -23.24 6.02 24.42
CA SER A 294 -22.40 6.69 23.41
C SER A 294 -21.52 7.75 24.07
N ALA A 295 -20.25 7.83 23.64
CA ALA A 295 -19.34 8.90 24.02
C ALA A 295 -19.54 10.18 23.18
N ILE A 296 -20.24 10.06 22.04
CA ILE A 296 -20.63 11.20 21.20
C ILE A 296 -21.91 11.85 21.73
N ASP A 297 -21.86 13.17 21.87
CA ASP A 297 -22.96 13.99 22.37
C ASP A 297 -23.76 14.70 21.26
N GLY A 298 -24.94 15.22 21.61
CA GLY A 298 -25.84 15.94 20.71
C GLY A 298 -25.26 17.22 20.10
N ARG A 299 -24.21 17.80 20.72
CA ARG A 299 -23.48 18.94 20.14
C ARG A 299 -22.82 18.55 18.83
N THR A 300 -22.36 17.31 18.70
CA THR A 300 -21.69 16.81 17.49
C THR A 300 -22.71 16.38 16.44
N THR A 301 -23.77 15.67 16.84
CA THR A 301 -24.70 15.03 15.91
C THR A 301 -25.75 15.95 15.30
N ARG A 302 -25.99 17.13 15.89
CA ARG A 302 -26.97 18.11 15.40
C ARG A 302 -26.61 18.78 14.08
N HIS A 303 -25.35 18.69 13.64
CA HIS A 303 -24.86 19.38 12.45
C HIS A 303 -24.99 18.49 11.21
N GLU A 304 -25.41 19.06 10.07
CA GLU A 304 -25.52 18.30 8.80
C GLU A 304 -24.20 17.64 8.38
N GLY A 305 -23.07 18.31 8.65
CA GLY A 305 -21.73 17.78 8.39
C GLY A 305 -21.45 16.43 9.07
N TYR A 306 -22.09 16.15 10.21
CA TYR A 306 -22.02 14.83 10.86
C TYR A 306 -22.63 13.74 9.97
N THR A 307 -23.85 13.96 9.48
CA THR A 307 -24.55 13.00 8.63
C THR A 307 -23.83 12.81 7.29
N THR A 308 -23.30 13.89 6.70
CA THR A 308 -22.49 13.81 5.47
C THR A 308 -21.20 13.02 5.69
N SER A 309 -20.49 13.30 6.78
CA SER A 309 -19.27 12.57 7.15
C SER A 309 -19.50 11.07 7.31
N LEU A 310 -20.60 10.65 7.95
CA LEU A 310 -20.95 9.24 8.10
C LEU A 310 -21.29 8.53 6.78
N LYS A 311 -21.72 9.26 5.75
CA LYS A 311 -21.92 8.72 4.40
C LYS A 311 -20.58 8.58 3.68
N ILE A 312 -19.77 9.65 3.68
CA ILE A 312 -18.51 9.71 2.93
C ILE A 312 -17.45 8.78 3.51
N ARG A 313 -17.41 8.59 4.84
CA ARG A 313 -16.40 7.73 5.50
C ARG A 313 -16.27 6.33 4.91
N LYS A 314 -17.36 5.81 4.31
CA LYS A 314 -17.39 4.49 3.68
C LYS A 314 -16.43 4.37 2.49
N ARG A 315 -16.01 5.48 1.87
CA ARG A 315 -15.00 5.51 0.80
C ARG A 315 -13.64 4.95 1.23
N ILE A 316 -13.33 4.91 2.53
CA ILE A 316 -12.08 4.31 3.01
C ILE A 316 -11.96 2.82 2.63
N GLU A 317 -13.09 2.14 2.49
CA GLU A 317 -13.15 0.74 2.07
C GLU A 317 -12.71 0.56 0.60
N GLU A 318 -12.81 1.58 -0.24
CA GLU A 318 -12.27 1.55 -1.61
C GLU A 318 -10.73 1.47 -1.57
N GLY A 319 -10.10 2.29 -0.73
CA GLY A 319 -8.65 2.26 -0.50
C GLY A 319 -8.19 0.91 0.06
N PHE A 320 -8.88 0.37 1.07
CA PHE A 320 -8.57 -0.96 1.58
C PHE A 320 -8.81 -2.08 0.56
N GLY A 321 -9.89 -2.00 -0.20
CA GLY A 321 -10.20 -2.92 -1.28
C GLY A 321 -9.07 -2.95 -2.31
N TRP A 322 -8.63 -1.78 -2.76
CA TRP A 322 -7.54 -1.61 -3.70
C TRP A 322 -6.21 -2.14 -3.14
N LEU A 323 -5.85 -1.78 -1.90
CA LEU A 323 -4.62 -2.25 -1.25
C LEU A 323 -4.55 -3.78 -1.17
N LYS A 324 -5.69 -4.43 -0.87
CA LYS A 324 -5.75 -5.89 -0.74
C LYS A 324 -5.71 -6.59 -2.10
N THR A 325 -6.37 -6.04 -3.10
CA THR A 325 -6.53 -6.66 -4.42
C THR A 325 -5.35 -6.34 -5.33
N VAL A 326 -5.11 -5.05 -5.60
CA VAL A 326 -4.05 -4.54 -6.48
C VAL A 326 -2.74 -4.38 -5.71
N GLY A 327 -2.78 -3.73 -4.54
CA GLY A 327 -1.60 -3.48 -3.71
C GLY A 327 -0.96 -4.75 -3.10
N GLY A 328 -1.57 -5.91 -3.32
CA GLY A 328 -0.99 -7.20 -2.95
C GLY A 328 -1.09 -7.57 -1.47
N LEU A 329 -1.75 -6.77 -0.62
CA LEU A 329 -1.72 -6.95 0.84
C LEU A 329 -2.94 -7.67 1.42
N ARG A 330 -3.71 -8.42 0.62
CA ARG A 330 -4.73 -9.32 1.19
C ARG A 330 -4.10 -10.36 2.11
N LYS A 331 -2.99 -10.95 1.67
CA LYS A 331 -2.16 -11.88 2.42
C LYS A 331 -0.69 -11.58 2.12
N THR A 332 0.02 -11.05 3.11
CA THR A 332 1.37 -10.53 2.94
C THR A 332 2.42 -11.62 3.11
N LYS A 333 3.37 -11.67 2.17
CA LYS A 333 4.60 -12.47 2.28
C LYS A 333 5.68 -11.80 3.14
N LEU A 334 5.49 -10.53 3.48
CA LEU A 334 6.43 -9.77 4.31
C LEU A 334 6.30 -10.24 5.76
N ILE A 335 7.43 -10.54 6.39
CA ILE A 335 7.50 -11.01 7.76
C ILE A 335 7.85 -9.82 8.66
N GLY A 336 7.04 -9.62 9.71
CA GLY A 336 7.24 -8.58 10.70
C GLY A 336 6.68 -7.21 10.32
N ARG A 337 6.39 -6.37 11.33
CA ARG A 337 5.74 -5.07 11.15
C ARG A 337 6.65 -4.04 10.50
N ALA A 338 7.97 -4.12 10.66
CA ALA A 338 8.90 -3.16 10.06
C ALA A 338 8.77 -3.13 8.53
N LYS A 339 8.73 -4.30 7.88
CA LYS A 339 8.54 -4.41 6.42
C LYS A 339 7.15 -3.94 5.99
N LEU A 340 6.12 -4.27 6.76
CA LEU A 340 4.76 -3.78 6.47
C LEU A 340 4.62 -2.27 6.63
N SER A 341 5.31 -1.67 7.61
CA SER A 341 5.32 -0.23 7.86
C SER A 341 6.02 0.55 6.74
N ALA A 342 6.86 -0.10 5.94
CA ALA A 342 7.39 0.44 4.69
C ALA A 342 6.45 0.17 3.48
N GLN A 343 5.92 -1.06 3.38
CA GLN A 343 5.08 -1.46 2.25
C GLN A 343 3.74 -0.72 2.19
N LEU A 344 3.16 -0.37 3.34
CA LEU A 344 1.87 0.34 3.42
C LEU A 344 1.94 1.75 2.81
N PRO A 345 2.85 2.65 3.24
CA PRO A 345 3.05 3.94 2.58
C PRO A 345 3.33 3.81 1.09
N LEU A 346 4.14 2.84 0.67
CA LEU A 346 4.41 2.60 -0.76
C LEU A 346 3.14 2.19 -1.53
N GLY A 347 2.36 1.25 -0.99
CA GLY A 347 1.11 0.82 -1.62
C GLY A 347 0.13 1.97 -1.77
N PHE A 348 -0.05 2.78 -0.72
CA PHE A 348 -0.95 3.92 -0.77
C PHE A 348 -0.41 5.13 -1.54
N SER A 349 0.91 5.23 -1.70
CA SER A 349 1.54 6.16 -2.64
C SER A 349 1.10 5.87 -4.08
N VAL A 350 1.14 4.60 -4.48
CA VAL A 350 0.68 4.17 -5.81
C VAL A 350 -0.82 4.40 -5.96
N TYR A 351 -1.62 4.06 -4.95
CA TYR A 351 -3.05 4.37 -4.93
C TYR A 351 -3.30 5.86 -5.17
N ASN A 352 -2.61 6.74 -4.43
CA ASN A 352 -2.78 8.19 -4.55
C ASN A 352 -2.39 8.69 -5.94
N LEU A 353 -1.25 8.24 -6.49
CA LEU A 353 -0.83 8.62 -7.84
C LEU A 353 -1.84 8.21 -8.92
N ILE A 354 -2.36 6.98 -8.84
CA ILE A 354 -3.42 6.47 -9.72
C ILE A 354 -4.73 7.26 -9.53
N ARG A 355 -5.07 7.58 -8.28
CA ARG A 355 -6.27 8.34 -7.95
C ARG A 355 -6.20 9.76 -8.50
N LEU A 356 -5.07 10.44 -8.33
CA LEU A 356 -4.80 11.74 -8.96
C LEU A 356 -4.94 11.66 -10.48
N GLY A 357 -4.45 10.58 -11.10
CA GLY A 357 -4.62 10.37 -12.53
C GLY A 357 -6.04 10.11 -12.98
N SER A 358 -6.82 9.42 -12.16
CA SER A 358 -8.24 9.18 -12.41
C SER A 358 -9.03 10.49 -12.30
N LEU A 359 -8.73 11.31 -11.29
CA LEU A 359 -9.33 12.62 -11.09
C LEU A 359 -8.95 13.62 -12.21
N SER A 360 -7.74 13.50 -12.74
CA SER A 360 -7.23 14.32 -13.85
C SER A 360 -7.59 13.76 -15.24
N GLY A 361 -8.28 12.62 -15.32
CA GLY A 361 -8.77 12.03 -16.57
C GLY A 361 -7.78 11.23 -17.41
N TRP A 362 -6.50 11.12 -17.01
CA TRP A 362 -5.47 10.39 -17.75
C TRP A 362 -5.27 8.94 -17.29
N TRP A 363 -5.91 8.53 -16.19
CA TRP A 363 -5.95 7.13 -15.75
C TRP A 363 -7.36 6.56 -15.81
N ARG A 364 -7.51 5.34 -16.35
CA ARG A 364 -8.76 4.58 -16.44
C ARG A 364 -8.52 3.14 -16.04
N GLY A 365 -9.56 2.46 -15.57
CA GLY A 365 -9.45 1.06 -15.09
C GLY A 365 -9.06 0.04 -16.15
N SER A 366 -9.17 0.36 -17.44
CA SER A 366 -8.78 -0.51 -18.56
C SER A 366 -7.27 -0.55 -18.83
N HIS A 367 -6.47 0.20 -18.09
CA HIS A 367 -5.07 0.42 -18.37
C HIS A 367 -4.11 -0.54 -17.67
N VAL A 368 -4.61 -1.40 -16.77
CA VAL A 368 -3.82 -2.35 -15.98
C VAL A 368 -4.52 -3.68 -15.87
#